data_AF-A0A1I6YRL0-F1
#
_entry.id   AF-A0A1I6YRL0-F1
#
_cell.length_a   1.000
_cell.length_b   1.000
_cell.length_c   1.000
_cell.angle_alpha   90.00
_cell.angle_beta   90.00
_cell.angle_gamma   90.00
#
_symmetry.space_group_name_H-M   'P 1'
#
loop_
_entity.id
_entity.type
_entity.pdbx_description
1 polymer ?
#
loop_
_entity_poly.entity_id
_entity_poly.type
_entity_poly.pdbx_seq_one_letter_code
_entity_poly.pdbx_strand_id
1 'polypeptide(L)'
;MDFNSGAKKFIEQLVEAYGFTTRQALCDHLGVSKSTMATRYMCDIFPADWVLQYVMETGVSIDWLVSGKGELRVAEAATLADIETHELKNGEIVPIDTYKFSPFLLLKEIKSPLAIKSHQHIYNQGDTVISDGQLLVRIEGKLSIKKSI
;
A
#
# COMPACT_ATOMS: atom_id res chain seq x y z
N MET A 1 13.20 19.53 -4.59
CA MET A 1 11.89 20.17 -4.80
C MET A 1 11.98 21.55 -4.18
N ASP A 2 11.78 22.61 -4.97
CA ASP A 2 11.75 23.98 -4.44
C ASP A 2 10.31 24.30 -4.04
N PHE A 3 10.10 24.69 -2.78
CA PHE A 3 8.78 25.05 -2.26
C PHE A 3 8.49 26.55 -2.38
N ASN A 4 9.50 27.35 -2.73
CA ASN A 4 9.40 28.80 -2.85
C ASN A 4 9.07 29.26 -4.27
N SER A 5 8.85 28.34 -5.21
CA SER A 5 8.48 28.62 -6.58
C SER A 5 7.66 27.46 -7.18
N GLY A 6 6.98 27.71 -8.31
CA GLY A 6 6.29 26.68 -9.09
C GLY A 6 4.81 26.49 -8.79
N ALA A 7 4.23 27.26 -7.86
CA ALA A 7 2.80 27.19 -7.55
C ALA A 7 1.92 27.47 -8.76
N LYS A 8 2.30 28.43 -9.62
CA LYS A 8 1.50 28.79 -10.80
C LYS A 8 1.28 27.58 -11.71
N LYS A 9 2.38 26.90 -12.05
CA LYS A 9 2.37 25.70 -12.89
C LYS A 9 1.57 24.58 -12.23
N PHE A 10 1.75 24.36 -10.93
CA PHE A 10 1.00 23.32 -10.20
C PHE A 10 -0.49 23.61 -10.09
N ILE A 11 -0.89 24.88 -9.89
CA ILE A 11 -2.29 25.28 -9.86
C ILE A 11 -2.95 25.04 -11.23
N GLU A 12 -2.25 25.36 -12.32
CA GLU A 12 -2.72 25.06 -13.68
C GLU A 12 -2.87 23.56 -13.91
N GLN A 13 -1.89 22.77 -13.47
CA GLN A 13 -1.96 21.30 -13.52
C GLN A 13 -3.12 20.75 -12.69
N LEU A 14 -3.40 21.31 -11.50
CA LEU A 14 -4.54 20.90 -10.68
C LEU A 14 -5.88 21.23 -11.36
N VAL A 15 -6.01 22.40 -11.98
CA VAL A 15 -7.21 22.75 -12.76
C VAL A 15 -7.46 21.70 -13.84
N GLU A 16 -6.44 21.34 -14.60
CA GLU A 16 -6.55 20.30 -15.64
C GLU A 16 -6.82 18.91 -15.05
N ALA A 17 -6.14 18.55 -13.97
CA ALA A 17 -6.22 17.23 -13.35
C ALA A 17 -7.60 16.94 -12.73
N TYR A 18 -8.26 17.96 -12.19
CA TYR A 18 -9.66 17.89 -11.75
C TYR A 18 -10.67 17.97 -12.91
N GLY A 19 -10.24 18.25 -14.14
CA GLY A 19 -11.12 18.45 -15.29
C GLY A 19 -11.84 19.80 -15.29
N PHE A 20 -11.31 20.79 -14.56
CA PHE A 20 -11.86 22.15 -14.53
C PHE A 20 -11.35 22.98 -15.71
N THR A 21 -12.14 23.96 -16.12
CA THR A 21 -11.75 24.94 -17.15
C THR A 21 -11.30 26.28 -16.57
N THR A 22 -11.52 26.50 -15.27
CA THR A 22 -11.21 27.76 -14.61
C THR A 22 -10.63 27.53 -13.21
N ARG A 23 -9.73 28.44 -12.80
CA ARG A 23 -9.24 28.51 -11.41
C ARG A 23 -10.36 28.79 -10.41
N GLN A 24 -11.46 29.39 -10.84
CA GLN A 24 -12.63 29.62 -9.97
C GLN A 24 -13.27 28.30 -9.55
N ALA A 25 -13.47 27.38 -10.50
CA ALA A 25 -14.02 26.06 -10.18
C ALA A 25 -13.12 25.30 -9.19
N LEU A 26 -11.79 25.44 -9.32
CA LEU A 26 -10.85 24.89 -8.34
C LEU A 26 -11.00 25.56 -6.96
N CYS A 27 -11.18 26.88 -6.88
CA CYS A 27 -11.46 27.55 -5.61
C CYS A 27 -12.72 27.02 -4.93
N ASP A 28 -13.78 26.85 -5.72
CA ASP A 28 -15.08 26.37 -5.25
C ASP A 28 -14.97 24.93 -4.72
N HIS A 29 -14.21 24.08 -5.42
CA HIS A 29 -13.91 22.70 -4.98
C HIS A 29 -13.08 22.65 -3.70
N LEU A 30 -12.03 23.46 -3.61
CA LEU A 30 -11.13 23.51 -2.45
C LEU A 30 -11.74 24.26 -1.24
N GLY A 31 -12.90 24.90 -1.41
CA GLY A 31 -13.52 25.71 -0.35
C GLY A 31 -12.72 26.97 0.02
N VAL A 32 -11.95 27.53 -0.92
CA VAL A 32 -11.10 28.71 -0.69
C VAL A 32 -11.62 29.95 -1.42
N SER A 33 -11.29 31.13 -0.89
CA SER A 33 -11.67 32.39 -1.53
C SER A 33 -10.80 32.70 -2.76
N LYS A 34 -11.31 33.57 -3.64
CA LYS A 34 -10.54 34.08 -4.80
C LYS A 34 -9.28 34.83 -4.38
N SER A 35 -9.31 35.55 -3.25
CA SER A 35 -8.14 36.27 -2.75
C SER A 35 -7.07 35.28 -2.26
N THR A 36 -7.45 34.21 -1.57
CA THR A 36 -6.53 33.13 -1.17
C THR A 36 -5.83 32.52 -2.38
N MET A 37 -6.60 32.21 -3.44
CA MET A 37 -6.05 31.70 -4.70
C MET A 37 -5.11 32.70 -5.37
N ALA A 38 -5.51 33.97 -5.47
CA ALA A 38 -4.69 35.02 -6.08
C ALA A 38 -3.37 35.22 -5.33
N THR A 39 -3.39 35.27 -3.99
CA THR A 39 -2.18 35.42 -3.17
C THR A 39 -1.22 34.25 -3.40
N ARG A 40 -1.70 33.01 -3.32
CA ARG A 40 -0.86 31.82 -3.54
C ARG A 40 -0.29 31.77 -4.96
N TYR A 41 -1.12 32.09 -5.95
CA TYR A 41 -0.69 32.18 -7.34
C TYR A 41 0.36 33.28 -7.56
N MET A 42 0.22 34.44 -6.92
CA MET A 42 1.16 35.57 -7.07
C MET A 42 2.48 35.34 -6.34
N CYS A 43 2.42 34.85 -5.09
CA CYS A 43 3.60 34.55 -4.28
C CYS A 43 4.39 33.35 -4.79
N ASP A 44 3.80 32.54 -5.68
CA ASP A 44 4.38 31.35 -6.29
C ASP A 44 4.83 30.28 -5.28
N ILE A 45 4.22 30.28 -4.08
CA ILE A 45 4.51 29.32 -3.01
C ILE A 45 3.77 28.01 -3.26
N PHE A 46 4.51 26.90 -3.28
CA PHE A 46 3.98 25.58 -3.62
C PHE A 46 2.77 25.18 -2.74
N PRO A 47 1.60 24.84 -3.32
CA PRO A 47 0.37 24.58 -2.58
C PRO A 47 0.30 23.12 -2.08
N ALA A 48 1.14 22.78 -1.11
CA ALA A 48 1.26 21.41 -0.61
C ALA A 48 -0.05 20.82 -0.07
N ASP A 49 -0.89 21.65 0.57
CA ASP A 49 -2.20 21.29 1.08
C ASP A 49 -3.19 20.89 -0.04
N TRP A 50 -3.23 21.67 -1.14
CA TRP A 50 -4.10 21.36 -2.28
C TRP A 50 -3.63 20.11 -3.04
N VAL A 51 -2.32 19.93 -3.12
CA VAL A 51 -1.71 18.72 -3.68
C VAL A 51 -2.09 17.49 -2.85
N LEU A 52 -1.98 17.57 -1.53
CA LEU A 52 -2.36 16.48 -0.64
C LEU A 52 -3.84 16.13 -0.77
N GLN A 53 -4.71 17.15 -0.84
CA GLN A 53 -6.14 16.93 -1.05
C GLN A 53 -6.42 16.20 -2.38
N TYR A 54 -5.80 16.62 -3.48
CA TYR A 54 -5.97 15.96 -4.79
C TYR A 54 -5.51 14.49 -4.76
N VAL A 55 -4.36 14.21 -4.14
CA VAL A 55 -3.84 12.84 -3.97
C VAL A 55 -4.83 11.98 -3.18
N MET A 56 -5.36 12.51 -2.08
CA MET A 56 -6.34 11.81 -1.23
C MET A 56 -7.67 11.54 -1.95
N GLU A 57 -8.13 12.48 -2.77
CA GLU A 57 -9.42 12.37 -3.48
C GLU A 57 -9.34 11.44 -4.70
N THR A 58 -8.19 11.38 -5.37
CA THR A 58 -8.06 10.69 -6.68
C THR A 58 -7.22 9.43 -6.66
N GLY A 59 -6.44 9.20 -5.59
CA GLY A 59 -5.47 8.12 -5.50
C GLY A 59 -4.28 8.27 -6.48
N VAL A 60 -4.12 9.45 -7.08
CA VAL A 60 -2.96 9.75 -7.95
C VAL A 60 -1.69 9.76 -7.12
N SER A 61 -0.62 9.18 -7.68
CA SER A 61 0.67 9.14 -7.01
C SER A 61 1.24 10.55 -6.80
N ILE A 62 1.63 10.84 -5.56
CA ILE A 62 2.32 12.09 -5.23
C ILE A 62 3.66 12.19 -5.97
N ASP A 63 4.37 11.08 -6.16
CA ASP A 63 5.66 11.06 -6.87
C ASP A 63 5.48 11.42 -8.34
N TRP A 64 4.44 10.89 -8.99
CA TRP A 64 4.11 11.23 -10.36
C TRP A 64 3.70 12.70 -10.48
N LEU A 65 2.85 13.19 -9.57
CA LEU A 65 2.37 14.56 -9.60
C LEU A 65 3.51 15.58 -9.40
N VAL A 66 4.42 15.29 -8.47
CA VAL A 66 5.50 16.20 -8.09
C VAL A 66 6.68 16.17 -9.06
N SER A 67 7.06 14.97 -9.51
CA SER A 67 8.31 14.77 -10.25
C SER A 67 8.11 14.38 -11.72
N GLY A 68 6.89 14.03 -12.11
CA GLY A 68 6.58 13.41 -13.41
C GLY A 68 7.12 11.99 -13.55
N LYS A 69 7.63 11.38 -12.48
CA LYS A 69 8.23 10.04 -12.49
C LYS A 69 7.35 9.05 -11.74
N GLY A 70 7.44 7.77 -12.12
CA GLY A 70 6.64 6.71 -11.51
C GLY A 70 5.27 6.54 -12.18
N GLU A 71 4.40 5.77 -11.54
CA GLU A 71 3.07 5.46 -12.07
C GLU A 71 2.06 6.55 -11.70
N LEU A 72 1.13 6.87 -12.61
CA LEU A 72 0.10 7.89 -12.43
C LEU A 72 -0.78 7.61 -11.20
N ARG A 73 -1.17 6.36 -11.01
CA ARG A 73 -1.90 5.92 -9.82
C ARG A 73 -1.01 4.96 -9.06
N VAL A 74 -1.04 5.07 -7.74
CA VAL A 74 -0.53 3.97 -6.92
C VAL A 74 -1.46 2.80 -7.22
N ALA A 75 -0.94 1.75 -7.86
CA ALA A 75 -1.69 0.51 -7.97
C ALA A 75 -2.22 0.19 -6.58
N GLU A 76 -3.54 -0.03 -6.48
CA GLU A 76 -4.21 -0.36 -5.23
C GLU A 76 -3.36 -1.45 -4.57
N ALA A 77 -2.69 -1.10 -3.47
CA ALA A 77 -1.59 -1.90 -2.94
C ALA A 77 -2.10 -3.33 -2.86
N ALA A 78 -1.50 -4.24 -3.64
CA ALA A 78 -2.01 -5.61 -3.82
C ALA A 78 -2.53 -6.08 -2.47
N THR A 79 -3.85 -6.24 -2.37
CA THR A 79 -4.56 -6.20 -1.09
C THR A 79 -3.78 -7.02 -0.09
N LEU A 80 -3.21 -6.36 0.91
CA LEU A 80 -2.39 -7.06 1.89
C LEU A 80 -3.27 -8.15 2.48
N ALA A 81 -2.89 -9.40 2.25
CA ALA A 81 -3.63 -10.55 2.73
C ALA A 81 -3.41 -10.63 4.24
N ASP A 82 -4.51 -10.73 4.97
CA ASP A 82 -4.46 -11.04 6.39
C ASP A 82 -4.15 -12.53 6.55
N ILE A 83 -3.05 -12.84 7.22
CA ILE A 83 -2.63 -14.21 7.52
C ILE A 83 -2.65 -14.39 9.04
N GLU A 84 -3.47 -15.31 9.53
CA GLU A 84 -3.48 -15.69 10.93
C GLU A 84 -2.15 -16.36 11.30
N THR A 85 -1.53 -15.82 12.34
CA THR A 85 -0.24 -16.27 12.85
C THR A 85 -0.44 -17.07 14.12
N HIS A 86 0.32 -18.14 14.22
CA HIS A 86 0.21 -19.08 15.30
C HIS A 86 1.56 -19.36 15.93
N GLU A 87 1.54 -19.78 17.17
CA GLU A 87 2.68 -20.34 17.88
C GLU A 87 2.56 -21.85 17.89
N LEU A 88 3.66 -22.55 17.61
CA LEU A 88 3.75 -23.98 17.87
C LEU A 88 4.30 -24.18 19.28
N LYS A 89 3.43 -24.55 20.22
CA LYS A 89 3.77 -24.83 21.62
C LYS A 89 3.44 -26.28 21.95
N ASN A 90 4.43 -27.07 22.35
CA ASN A 90 4.27 -28.48 22.73
C ASN A 90 3.55 -29.38 21.70
N GLY A 91 3.60 -29.02 20.41
CA GLY A 91 2.93 -29.73 19.33
C GLY A 91 1.52 -29.25 19.03
N GLU A 92 1.06 -28.19 19.68
CA GLU A 92 -0.23 -27.55 19.45
C GLU A 92 -0.03 -26.16 18.82
N ILE A 93 -0.96 -25.79 17.96
CA ILE A 93 -1.00 -24.48 17.32
C ILE A 93 -1.88 -23.58 18.19
N VAL A 94 -1.34 -22.45 18.62
CA VAL A 94 -2.07 -21.42 19.39
C VAL A 94 -2.11 -20.13 18.57
N PRO A 95 -3.27 -19.55 18.27
CA PRO A 95 -3.34 -18.27 17.56
C PRO A 95 -2.70 -17.16 18.39
N ILE A 96 -1.88 -16.31 17.76
CA ILE A 96 -1.21 -15.17 18.40
C ILE A 96 -1.76 -13.84 17.89
N ASP A 97 -1.75 -13.65 16.57
CA ASP A 97 -2.01 -12.37 15.92
C ASP A 97 -2.33 -12.56 14.43
N THR A 98 -2.62 -11.48 13.72
CA THR A 98 -2.78 -11.47 12.26
C THR A 98 -1.70 -10.58 11.63
N TYR A 99 -0.95 -11.11 10.67
CA TYR A 99 0.01 -10.30 9.90
C TYR A 99 -0.54 -9.96 8.52
N LYS A 100 -0.32 -8.70 8.12
CA LYS A 100 -0.57 -8.21 6.78
C LYS A 100 0.59 -8.62 5.87
N PHE A 101 0.28 -9.36 4.82
CA PHE A 101 1.27 -9.91 3.90
C PHE A 101 0.99 -9.47 2.46
N SER A 102 2.00 -8.97 1.76
CA SER A 102 1.86 -8.67 0.34
C SER A 102 1.85 -9.97 -0.46
N PRO A 103 0.80 -10.28 -1.25
CA PRO A 103 0.77 -11.48 -2.09
C PRO A 103 1.95 -11.57 -3.07
N PHE A 104 2.58 -10.44 -3.40
CA PHE A 104 3.76 -10.39 -4.28
C PHE A 104 4.99 -11.09 -3.68
N LEU A 105 5.08 -11.20 -2.36
CA LEU A 105 6.16 -11.93 -1.69
C LEU A 105 5.97 -13.46 -1.75
N LEU A 106 4.82 -13.94 -2.23
CA LEU A 106 4.54 -15.36 -2.38
C LEU A 106 5.02 -15.84 -3.76
N LEU A 107 6.00 -16.74 -3.77
CA LEU A 107 6.54 -17.33 -5.00
C LEU A 107 5.53 -18.22 -5.75
N LYS A 108 4.45 -18.63 -5.07
CA LYS A 108 3.34 -19.45 -5.60
C LYS A 108 2.04 -19.05 -4.94
N GLU A 109 0.92 -19.31 -5.62
CA GLU A 109 -0.41 -19.14 -5.05
C GLU A 109 -0.60 -20.05 -3.83
N ILE A 110 -0.94 -19.44 -2.69
CA ILE A 110 -1.17 -20.13 -1.42
C ILE A 110 -2.67 -20.18 -1.16
N LYS A 111 -3.26 -21.38 -1.19
CA LYS A 111 -4.70 -21.58 -1.02
C LYS A 111 -5.15 -21.48 0.44
N SER A 112 -4.29 -21.88 1.38
CA SER A 112 -4.59 -21.83 2.83
C SER A 112 -3.31 -21.59 3.61
N PRO A 113 -2.88 -20.32 3.78
CA PRO A 113 -1.67 -20.00 4.49
C PRO A 113 -1.82 -20.30 6.00
N LEU A 114 -0.79 -20.90 6.58
CA LEU A 114 -0.61 -21.07 8.01
C LEU A 114 0.75 -20.49 8.41
N ALA A 115 0.77 -19.33 9.07
CA ALA A 115 2.00 -18.71 9.54
C ALA A 115 2.37 -19.20 10.95
N ILE A 116 3.63 -19.60 11.16
CA ILE A 116 4.15 -20.02 12.47
C ILE A 116 5.28 -19.09 12.93
N LYS A 117 5.04 -18.35 14.02
CA LYS A 117 5.96 -17.31 14.53
C LYS A 117 7.31 -17.85 14.96
N SER A 118 7.35 -19.03 15.59
CA SER A 118 8.58 -19.58 16.18
C SER A 118 9.72 -19.77 15.17
N HIS A 119 9.39 -19.83 13.88
CA HIS A 119 10.38 -20.03 12.83
C HIS A 119 10.35 -18.92 11.77
N GLN A 120 9.44 -17.93 11.82
CA GLN A 120 9.23 -16.95 10.73
C GLN A 120 8.91 -17.59 9.36
N HIS A 121 8.23 -18.74 9.36
CA HIS A 121 7.85 -19.44 8.12
C HIS A 121 6.33 -19.37 7.90
N ILE A 122 5.92 -19.28 6.63
CA ILE A 122 4.53 -19.43 6.18
C ILE A 122 4.43 -20.78 5.48
N TYR A 123 3.55 -21.65 5.97
CA TYR A 123 3.28 -22.96 5.39
C TYR A 123 1.98 -22.88 4.58
N ASN A 124 1.93 -23.47 3.39
CA ASN A 124 0.67 -23.62 2.64
C ASN A 124 0.02 -24.94 3.02
N GLN A 125 -1.20 -24.89 3.54
CA GLN A 125 -1.99 -26.04 3.92
C GLN A 125 -2.75 -26.54 2.68
N GLY A 126 -2.04 -27.23 1.78
CA GLY A 126 -2.63 -27.77 0.56
C GLY A 126 -1.62 -28.24 -0.49
N ASP A 127 -1.99 -29.33 -1.15
CA ASP A 127 -1.30 -30.13 -2.17
C ASP A 127 -0.12 -31.01 -1.69
N THR A 128 -0.35 -32.31 -1.90
CA THR A 128 0.20 -33.54 -1.31
C THR A 128 1.53 -34.01 -1.89
N VAL A 129 2.17 -33.21 -2.74
CA VAL A 129 3.48 -33.56 -3.30
C VAL A 129 4.53 -33.12 -2.29
N ILE A 130 4.96 -34.07 -1.46
CA ILE A 130 6.10 -33.90 -0.58
C ILE A 130 7.31 -33.61 -1.47
N SER A 131 7.79 -32.37 -1.42
CA SER A 131 9.06 -31.94 -2.02
C SER A 131 10.10 -31.76 -0.93
N ASP A 132 11.37 -31.85 -1.31
CA ASP A 132 12.49 -31.59 -0.38
C ASP A 132 12.38 -30.19 0.24
N GLY A 133 12.71 -30.08 1.52
CA GLY A 133 12.56 -28.83 2.28
C GLY A 133 12.04 -29.01 3.69
N GLN A 134 11.61 -27.91 4.31
CA GLN A 134 10.98 -27.93 5.62
C GLN A 134 9.47 -28.16 5.49
N LEU A 135 8.97 -29.17 6.20
CA LEU A 135 7.58 -29.59 6.20
C LEU A 135 7.01 -29.47 7.61
N LEU A 136 5.78 -28.98 7.71
CA LEU A 136 4.99 -29.05 8.92
C LEU A 136 4.16 -30.34 8.88
N VAL A 137 4.47 -31.29 9.75
CA VAL A 137 3.85 -32.63 9.78
C VAL A 137 3.14 -32.87 11.10
N ARG A 138 2.04 -33.64 11.06
CA ARG A 138 1.34 -34.11 12.26
C ARG A 138 1.73 -35.56 12.54
N ILE A 139 2.33 -35.81 13.69
CA ILE A 139 2.78 -37.13 14.16
C ILE A 139 2.10 -37.38 15.50
N GLU A 140 1.33 -38.46 15.61
CA GLU A 140 0.65 -38.84 16.86
C GLU A 140 -0.19 -37.69 17.47
N GLY A 141 -0.90 -36.95 16.61
CA GLY A 141 -1.74 -35.83 17.02
C GLY A 141 -0.98 -34.51 17.25
N LYS A 142 0.35 -34.54 17.41
CA LYS A 142 1.20 -33.37 17.63
C LYS A 142 1.82 -32.86 16.33
N LEU A 143 1.86 -31.55 16.17
CA LEU A 143 2.54 -30.90 15.04
C LEU A 143 4.03 -30.74 15.30
N SER A 144 4.83 -31.00 14.27
CA SER A 144 6.28 -30.89 14.29
C SER A 144 6.79 -30.39 12.95
N ILE A 145 7.87 -29.61 12.98
CA ILE A 145 8.60 -29.23 11.76
C ILE A 145 9.67 -30.29 11.49
N LYS A 146 9.77 -30.75 10.25
CA LYS A 146 10.74 -31.75 9.79
C LYS A 146 11.43 -31.28 8.51
N LYS A 147 12.67 -31.70 8.31
CA LYS A 147 13.38 -31.50 7.05
C LYS A 147 13.31 -32.80 6.25
N SER A 148 12.73 -32.74 5.04
CA SER A 148 12.83 -33.82 4.06
C SER A 148 14.12 -33.63 3.27
N ILE A 149 14.81 -34.74 3.01
CA ILE A 149 16.03 -34.84 2.20
C ILE A 149 15.67 -35.54 0.91
#